data_AF-A0A920DWZ3-F1
#
_entry.id   AF-A0A920DWZ3-F1
#
_cell.length_a   1.000
_cell.length_b   1.000
_cell.length_c   1.000
_cell.angle_alpha   90.00
_cell.angle_beta   90.00
_cell.angle_gamma   90.00
#
_symmetry.space_group_name_H-M   'P 1'
#
loop_
_entity.id
_entity.type
_entity.pdbx_description
1 polymer ?
#
loop_
_entity_poly.entity_id
_entity_poly.type
_entity_poly.pdbx_seq_one_letter_code
_entity_poly.pdbx_strand_id
1 'polypeptide(L)' 'MSKTPIPCIVGFGGVTPAGRASHNLSHTRITYNLESEQNKKDYIKSVLSLCNMADEIGESQSFDKFAADKELEGCYKIH' A
#
# COMPACT_ATOMS: atom_id res chain seq x y z
N MET A 1 8.02 -32.87 -26.70
CA MET A 1 7.64 -31.50 -26.28
C MET A 1 6.15 -31.50 -25.99
N SER A 2 5.74 -31.36 -24.73
CA SER A 2 4.33 -31.18 -24.37
C SER A 2 3.77 -29.95 -25.11
N LYS A 3 2.62 -30.09 -25.77
CA LYS A 3 1.96 -29.00 -26.51
C LYS A 3 1.06 -28.14 -25.63
N THR A 4 0.96 -28.45 -24.34
CA THR A 4 0.08 -27.73 -23.41
C THR A 4 0.73 -26.40 -23.01
N PRO A 5 0.09 -25.25 -23.28
CA PRO A 5 0.61 -23.95 -22.85
C PRO A 5 0.80 -23.91 -21.33
N ILE A 6 1.87 -23.28 -20.87
CA ILE A 6 2.11 -23.06 -19.44
C ILE A 6 1.20 -21.90 -18.98
N PRO A 7 0.38 -22.07 -17.93
CA PRO A 7 -0.35 -20.95 -17.35
C PRO A 7 0.60 -19.92 -16.77
N CYS A 8 0.41 -18.65 -17.15
CA CYS A 8 1.21 -17.53 -16.66
C CYS A 8 0.31 -16.54 -15.92
N ILE A 9 0.74 -16.07 -14.74
CA ILE A 9 0.07 -14.98 -14.03
C ILE A 9 0.47 -13.66 -14.69
N VAL A 10 -0.46 -13.05 -15.42
CA VAL A 10 -0.26 -11.75 -16.09
C VAL A 10 -0.77 -10.56 -15.27
N GLY A 11 -1.41 -10.84 -14.12
CA GLY A 11 -1.92 -9.83 -13.20
C GLY A 11 -2.61 -10.48 -12.02
N PHE A 12 -2.66 -9.76 -10.91
CA PHE A 12 -3.38 -10.14 -9.70
C PHE A 12 -3.84 -8.88 -8.95
N GLY A 13 -4.91 -9.01 -8.18
CA GLY A 13 -5.49 -7.89 -7.44
C GLY A 13 -6.59 -8.32 -6.48
N GLY A 14 -7.10 -7.36 -5.73
CA GLY A 14 -8.10 -7.56 -4.67
C GLY A 14 -7.92 -6.57 -3.53
N VAL A 15 -8.87 -6.53 -2.62
CA VAL A 15 -8.79 -5.75 -1.37
C VAL A 15 -8.86 -6.72 -0.21
N THR A 16 -7.95 -6.54 0.75
CA THR A 16 -7.84 -7.33 1.97
C THR A 16 -7.79 -6.37 3.17
N PRO A 17 -7.88 -6.87 4.42
CA PRO A 17 -7.61 -6.03 5.59
C PRO A 17 -6.22 -5.38 5.59
N ALA A 18 -5.26 -5.95 4.85
CA ALA A 18 -3.93 -5.38 4.68
C ALA A 18 -3.85 -4.32 3.57
N GLY A 19 -4.92 -4.05 2.82
CA GLY A 19 -4.98 -3.10 1.70
C GLY A 19 -5.12 -3.79 0.34
N ARG A 20 -4.74 -3.07 -0.73
CA ARG A 20 -4.76 -3.58 -2.12
C ARG A 20 -3.73 -4.69 -2.31
N ALA A 21 -4.12 -5.81 -2.90
CA ALA A 21 -3.20 -6.91 -3.18
C ALA A 21 -2.31 -6.64 -4.39
N SER A 22 -2.82 -5.92 -5.39
CA SER A 22 -2.04 -5.59 -6.58
C SER A 22 -0.81 -4.74 -6.24
N HIS A 23 0.22 -4.82 -7.06
CA HIS A 23 1.49 -4.10 -6.86
C HIS A 23 2.18 -4.43 -5.52
N ASN A 24 1.86 -5.58 -4.92
CA ASN A 24 2.42 -6.03 -3.64
C ASN A 24 2.10 -5.12 -2.43
N LEU A 25 1.13 -4.21 -2.52
CA LEU A 25 0.87 -3.24 -1.44
C LEU A 25 0.42 -3.93 -0.14
N SER A 26 -0.44 -4.95 -0.22
CA SER A 26 -0.83 -5.75 0.95
C SER A 26 0.33 -6.59 1.50
N HIS A 27 1.28 -6.98 0.66
CA HIS A 27 2.50 -7.67 1.09
C HIS A 27 3.43 -6.70 1.84
N THR A 28 3.58 -5.47 1.34
CA THR A 28 4.31 -4.39 2.01
C THR A 28 3.75 -4.13 3.41
N ARG A 29 2.43 -4.19 3.60
CA ARG A 29 1.83 -4.12 4.95
C ARG A 29 2.29 -5.24 5.87
N ILE A 30 2.35 -6.47 5.39
CA ILE A 30 2.70 -7.64 6.21
C ILE A 30 4.19 -7.61 6.60
N THR A 31 5.04 -7.14 5.70
CA THR A 31 6.50 -7.12 5.86
C THR A 31 7.05 -5.73 6.17
N TYR A 32 6.19 -4.82 6.64
CA TYR A 32 6.41 -3.38 6.66
C TYR A 32 7.77 -2.93 7.23
N ASN A 33 8.22 -3.53 8.33
CA ASN A 33 9.48 -3.16 8.97
C ASN A 33 10.74 -3.53 8.15
N LEU A 34 10.61 -4.45 7.19
CA LEU A 34 11.68 -4.91 6.31
C LEU A 34 11.68 -4.20 4.95
N GLU A 35 10.64 -3.41 4.68
CA GLU A 35 10.43 -2.74 3.39
C GLU A 35 11.23 -1.44 3.28
N SER A 36 11.49 -1.03 2.03
CA SER A 36 12.11 0.26 1.76
C SER A 36 11.19 1.42 2.13
N GLU A 37 11.76 2.57 2.48
CA GLU A 37 10.99 3.79 2.78
C GLU A 37 10.08 4.20 1.61
N GLN A 38 10.49 3.95 0.37
CA GLN A 38 9.66 4.21 -0.80
C GLN A 38 8.43 3.30 -0.84
N ASN A 39 8.60 1.99 -0.61
CA ASN A 39 7.49 1.03 -0.59
C ASN A 39 6.50 1.34 0.54
N LYS A 40 7.00 1.72 1.72
CA LYS A 40 6.17 2.15 2.86
C LYS A 40 5.31 3.36 2.50
N LYS A 41 5.90 4.37 1.86
CA LYS A 41 5.17 5.57 1.38
C LYS A 41 4.11 5.22 0.35
N ASP A 42 4.44 4.36 -0.61
CA ASP A 42 3.50 3.95 -1.66
C ASP A 42 2.34 3.12 -1.10
N TYR A 43 2.62 2.29 -0.08
CA TYR A 43 1.58 1.64 0.71
C TYR A 43 0.65 2.65 1.38
N ILE A 44 1.19 3.61 2.13
CA ILE A 44 0.38 4.62 2.85
C ILE A 44 -0.46 5.43 1.85
N LYS A 45 0.11 5.86 0.71
CA LYS A 45 -0.63 6.50 -0.40
C LYS A 45 -1.83 5.68 -0.82
N SER A 46 -1.61 4.39 -1.05
CA SER A 46 -2.69 3.50 -1.46
C SER A 46 -3.77 3.38 -0.38
N VAL A 47 -3.42 3.34 0.90
CA VAL A 47 -4.42 3.19 1.96
C VAL A 47 -5.20 4.47 2.18
N LEU A 48 -4.55 5.63 2.20
CA LEU A 48 -5.22 6.93 2.30
C LEU A 48 -6.21 7.13 1.14
N SER A 49 -5.82 6.75 -0.07
CA SER A 49 -6.72 6.75 -1.23
C SER A 49 -7.89 5.77 -1.06
N LEU A 50 -7.66 4.55 -0.55
CA LEU A 50 -8.74 3.59 -0.29
C LEU A 50 -9.74 4.07 0.76
N CYS A 51 -9.28 4.84 1.75
CA CYS A 51 -10.10 5.37 2.83
C CYS A 51 -10.76 6.72 2.47
N ASN A 52 -10.62 7.22 1.24
CA ASN A 52 -11.04 8.57 0.83
C ASN A 52 -10.49 9.69 1.73
N MET A 53 -9.34 9.45 2.38
CA MET A 53 -8.65 10.43 3.22
C MET A 53 -7.65 11.27 2.41
N ALA A 54 -7.53 11.00 1.11
CA ALA A 54 -6.70 11.79 0.21
C ALA A 54 -7.20 13.24 0.08
N ASP A 55 -8.51 13.47 0.25
CA ASP A 55 -9.13 14.80 0.17
C ASP A 55 -8.96 15.61 1.48
N GLU A 56 -8.57 14.96 2.58
CA GLU A 56 -8.24 15.62 3.85
C GLU A 56 -6.84 16.26 3.84
N ILE A 57 -6.06 16.00 2.79
CA ILE A 57 -4.79 16.66 2.53
C ILE A 57 -5.11 18.06 2.02
N GLY A 58 -5.40 18.98 2.96
CA GLY A 58 -5.68 20.37 2.63
C GLY A 58 -4.57 21.00 1.79
N GLU A 59 -4.90 22.05 1.02
CA GLU A 59 -4.01 22.70 0.03
C GLU A 59 -2.64 23.15 0.58
N SER A 60 -2.45 23.17 1.90
CA SER A 60 -1.24 23.63 2.59
C SER A 60 -0.28 22.53 3.07
N GLN A 61 -0.64 21.23 3.00
CA GLN A 61 0.22 20.13 3.45
C GLN A 61 0.74 19.27 2.28
N SER A 62 2.06 19.05 2.25
CA SER A 62 2.65 18.04 1.37
C SER A 62 2.20 16.66 1.79
N PHE A 63 1.82 15.82 0.83
CA PHE A 63 1.46 14.42 1.02
C PHE A 63 2.45 13.67 1.92
N ASP A 64 3.76 13.91 1.74
CA ASP A 64 4.80 13.23 2.50
C ASP A 64 4.74 13.56 4.00
N LYS A 65 4.36 14.79 4.37
CA LYS A 65 4.19 15.17 5.78
C LYS A 65 2.94 14.54 6.37
N PHE A 66 1.82 14.61 5.64
CA PHE A 66 0.56 14.01 6.09
C PHE A 66 0.68 12.49 6.28
N ALA A 67 1.34 11.80 5.35
CA ALA A 67 1.60 10.37 5.45
C ALA A 67 2.47 10.02 6.68
N ALA A 68 3.54 10.79 6.93
CA ALA A 68 4.40 10.59 8.09
C ALA A 68 3.64 10.86 9.41
N ASP A 69 2.81 11.90 9.46
CA ASP A 69 2.00 12.23 10.64
C ASP A 69 0.99 11.10 10.95
N LYS A 70 0.30 10.57 9.93
CA LYS A 70 -0.67 9.47 10.09
C LYS A 70 -0.02 8.14 10.48
N GLU A 71 1.20 7.90 10.02
CA GLU A 71 2.01 6.77 10.46
C GLU A 71 2.37 6.90 11.95
N LEU A 72 2.73 8.12 12.40
CA LEU A 72 3.11 8.41 13.78
C LEU A 72 1.94 8.36 14.76
N GLU A 73 0.75 8.84 14.35
CA GLU A 73 -0.52 8.82 15.10
C GLU A 73 -0.99 7.40 15.45
N GLY A 74 -0.36 6.36 14.88
CA GLY A 74 -0.63 4.98 15.23
C GLY A 74 -1.79 4.35 14.47
N CYS A 75 -2.45 5.08 13.56
CA CYS A 75 -3.44 4.52 12.63
C CYS A 75 -2.88 3.34 11.81
N TYR A 76 -1.54 3.26 11.65
CA TYR A 76 -0.86 2.19 10.94
C TYR A 76 0.18 1.42 11.76
N LYS A 77 0.33 1.70 13.07
CA LYS A 77 1.28 0.94 13.92
C LYS A 77 0.84 -0.52 14.01
N ILE A 78 1.72 -1.41 13.58
CA ILE A 78 1.62 -2.85 13.83
C ILE A 78 2.26 -3.09 15.20
N HIS A 79 1.50 -3.63 16.15
CA HIS A 79 2.04 -4.08 17.44
C HIS A 79 3.00 -5.25 17.28
#